data_AF-A0A0Q9Z9V5-F1
#
_entry.id   AF-A0A0Q9Z9V5-F1
#
_cell.length_a   1.000
_cell.length_b   1.000
_cell.length_c   1.000
_cell.angle_alpha   90.00
_cell.angle_beta   90.00
_cell.angle_gamma   90.00
#
_symmetry.space_group_name_H-M   'P 1'
#
loop_
_entity.id
_entity.type
_entity.pdbx_description
1 polymer ?
#
loop_
_entity_poly.entity_id
_entity_poly.type
_entity_poly.pdbx_seq_one_letter_code
_entity_poly.pdbx_strand_id
1 'polypeptide(L)'
;MQKRYDVSKPTNLETNEFLRCLWYRLRSNFDKLAWNFNPVKIGEAQTIFLGFIDLGAISHKSTPTSISCTYSKKGCIAELIWENNALKNQTEFEKKFDKSVDEALSFNEYKKDIVLKYSLDEKISFKKFEGENFTIEKNELRFKIKAYDKTDYATFGMSNCDIIISYLSMDTLEFITFKNSGIAQLRESNEEEFTLVNIDSGEETSSINSNDKIRELEVSKEFGVLIDEFLNKNIDYDNPNSNLDKSIKAFRQGLFFEEISYTDFDLDFSALEYASIKYMTALEIISIEDIEPERCNNCGQQKFSIAKRVKKLVSDATGNQEAVKLINKYYSIRSRFVHNGDLLSSRNYNGSSLPLLSVNGSDGVIQQTPLINQFLKVLVKDCILWKNRNS
;
A
#
# COMPACT_ATOMS: atom_id res chain seq x y z
N MET A 1 5.55 38.66 8.76
CA MET A 1 6.78 38.38 9.54
C MET A 1 7.22 36.97 9.24
N GLN A 2 8.51 36.77 8.95
CA GLN A 2 9.10 35.46 8.65
C GLN A 2 10.05 35.07 9.77
N LYS A 3 9.99 33.82 10.23
CA LYS A 3 10.94 33.25 11.19
C LYS A 3 11.43 31.89 10.70
N ARG A 4 12.68 31.60 11.02
CA ARG A 4 13.41 30.40 10.60
C ARG A 4 13.85 29.62 11.83
N TYR A 5 13.76 28.31 11.74
CA TYR A 5 14.23 27.38 12.75
C TYR A 5 15.26 26.46 12.10
N ASP A 6 16.46 26.40 12.67
CA ASP A 6 17.42 25.38 12.31
C ASP A 6 16.95 24.06 12.89
N VAL A 7 16.65 23.11 12.01
CA VAL A 7 16.15 21.78 12.37
C VAL A 7 17.07 20.69 11.84
N SER A 8 18.22 21.07 11.26
CA SER A 8 19.15 20.24 10.49
C SER A 8 19.09 18.75 10.84
N LYS A 9 18.41 17.97 10.00
CA LYS A 9 18.31 16.51 10.13
C LYS A 9 19.16 15.82 9.05
N PRO A 10 20.10 14.94 9.42
CA PRO A 10 21.05 14.37 8.47
C PRO A 10 20.45 13.26 7.59
N THR A 11 19.33 12.66 7.99
CA THR A 11 18.65 11.58 7.25
C THR A 11 17.19 11.91 6.91
N ASN A 12 16.67 11.22 5.89
CA ASN A 12 15.26 11.31 5.52
C ASN A 12 14.33 10.74 6.60
N LEU A 13 14.78 9.70 7.31
CA LEU A 13 14.10 9.13 8.46
C LEU A 13 13.92 10.19 9.57
N GLU A 14 15.00 10.80 10.05
CA GLU A 14 14.92 11.81 11.12
C GLU A 14 14.14 13.05 10.70
N THR A 15 14.23 13.43 9.42
CA THR A 15 13.44 14.54 8.86
C THR A 15 11.94 14.25 8.97
N ASN A 16 11.51 13.06 8.54
CA ASN A 16 10.09 12.71 8.59
C ASN A 16 9.59 12.48 10.02
N GLU A 17 10.40 11.89 10.91
CA GLU A 17 10.03 11.75 12.33
C GLU A 17 9.89 13.12 13.02
N PHE A 18 10.81 14.05 12.74
CA PHE A 18 10.67 15.44 13.18
C PHE A 18 9.37 16.07 12.67
N LEU A 19 9.06 15.97 11.37
CA LEU A 19 7.85 16.55 10.80
C LEU A 19 6.57 15.93 11.37
N ARG A 20 6.52 14.59 11.51
CA ARG A 20 5.38 13.89 12.13
C ARG A 20 5.14 14.39 13.55
N CYS A 21 6.21 14.48 14.34
CA CYS A 21 6.13 15.01 15.69
C CYS A 21 5.72 16.49 15.69
N LEU A 22 6.26 17.33 14.80
CA LEU A 22 5.90 18.74 14.67
C LEU A 22 4.40 18.92 14.41
N TRP A 23 3.82 18.15 13.48
CA TRP A 23 2.39 18.24 13.18
C TRP A 23 1.53 17.82 14.38
N TYR A 24 1.96 16.80 15.11
CA TYR A 24 1.35 16.41 16.37
C TYR A 24 1.44 17.55 17.41
N ARG A 25 2.64 18.11 17.64
CA ARG A 25 2.84 19.18 18.63
C ARG A 25 2.07 20.46 18.27
N LEU A 26 1.93 20.78 16.98
CA LEU A 26 1.10 21.89 16.54
C LEU A 26 -0.38 21.61 16.83
N ARG A 27 -0.90 20.41 16.54
CA ARG A 27 -2.27 20.04 16.90
C ARG A 27 -2.51 20.12 18.41
N SER A 28 -1.59 19.62 19.23
CA SER A 28 -1.72 19.61 20.68
C SER A 28 -1.60 21.00 21.32
N ASN A 29 -0.72 21.86 20.81
CA ASN A 29 -0.51 23.19 21.41
C ASN A 29 -1.54 24.24 20.92
N PHE A 30 -2.24 23.99 19.80
CA PHE A 30 -3.19 24.93 19.19
C PHE A 30 -4.64 24.41 19.08
N ASP A 31 -4.90 23.15 19.43
CA ASP A 31 -6.20 22.45 19.31
C ASP A 31 -6.78 22.41 17.88
N LYS A 32 -5.99 22.82 16.88
CA LYS A 32 -6.37 22.81 15.46
C LYS A 32 -5.12 22.77 14.58
N LEU A 33 -5.18 21.98 13.51
CA LEU A 33 -4.25 22.05 12.38
C LEU A 33 -4.99 21.63 11.12
N ALA A 34 -5.43 22.60 10.31
CA ALA A 34 -5.99 22.35 8.99
C ALA A 34 -5.00 22.78 7.90
N TRP A 35 -4.91 21.98 6.84
CA TRP A 35 -3.97 22.20 5.74
C TRP A 35 -4.68 22.66 4.47
N ASN A 36 -4.10 23.67 3.83
CA ASN A 36 -4.13 23.79 2.37
C ASN A 36 -2.76 23.33 1.85
N PHE A 37 -2.63 22.03 1.63
CA PHE A 37 -1.38 21.40 1.20
C PHE A 37 -1.21 21.58 -0.31
N ASN A 38 -0.21 22.37 -0.70
CA ASN A 38 0.07 22.69 -2.10
C ASN A 38 1.59 22.86 -2.29
N PRO A 39 2.35 21.74 -2.33
CA PRO A 39 3.79 21.79 -2.31
C PRO A 39 4.37 22.37 -3.61
N VAL A 40 5.20 23.41 -3.49
CA VAL A 40 5.91 24.03 -4.62
C VAL A 40 7.41 24.05 -4.33
N LYS A 41 8.18 23.39 -5.20
CA LYS A 41 9.64 23.38 -5.12
C LYS A 41 10.21 24.61 -5.81
N ILE A 42 10.99 25.39 -5.07
CA ILE A 42 11.73 26.56 -5.56
C ILE A 42 13.20 26.15 -5.66
N GLY A 43 13.62 25.74 -6.86
CA GLY A 43 14.91 25.09 -7.12
C GLY A 43 16.12 25.95 -6.76
N GLU A 44 16.15 27.20 -7.22
CA GLU A 44 17.26 28.15 -6.98
C GLU A 44 17.48 28.44 -5.49
N ALA A 45 16.40 28.46 -4.70
CA ALA A 45 16.44 28.74 -3.28
C ALA A 45 16.55 27.48 -2.40
N GLN A 46 16.67 26.28 -3.00
CA GLN A 46 16.59 24.99 -2.30
C GLN A 46 15.47 24.93 -1.24
N THR A 47 14.32 25.48 -1.59
CA THR A 47 13.18 25.64 -0.69
C THR A 47 11.98 24.87 -1.23
N ILE A 48 11.20 24.28 -0.35
CA ILE A 48 9.90 23.70 -0.64
C ILE A 48 8.87 24.51 0.15
N PHE A 49 8.02 25.25 -0.53
CA PHE A 49 6.80 25.76 0.06
C PHE A 49 5.84 24.59 0.23
N LEU A 50 5.38 24.30 1.45
CA LEU A 50 4.50 23.14 1.72
C LEU A 50 3.03 23.50 1.55
N GLY A 51 2.67 24.75 1.87
CA GLY A 51 1.29 25.21 1.83
C GLY A 51 0.98 26.17 2.96
N PHE A 52 -0.32 26.28 3.24
CA PHE A 52 -0.83 27.10 4.33
C PHE A 52 -1.45 26.23 5.42
N ILE A 53 -1.30 26.66 6.67
CA ILE A 53 -1.93 26.05 7.83
C ILE A 53 -2.87 27.03 8.53
N ASP A 54 -3.94 26.48 9.07
CA ASP A 54 -4.83 27.16 10.01
C ASP A 54 -4.73 26.48 11.39
N LEU A 55 -4.24 27.25 12.36
CA LEU A 55 -4.07 26.86 13.77
C LEU A 55 -5.14 27.52 14.67
N GLY A 56 -6.26 27.98 14.11
CA GLY A 56 -7.38 28.55 14.87
C GLY A 56 -7.19 29.99 15.33
N ALA A 57 -6.05 30.62 15.02
CA ALA A 57 -5.73 32.00 15.39
C ALA A 57 -6.06 33.05 14.30
N ILE A 58 -6.70 32.61 13.21
CA ILE A 58 -6.97 33.45 12.04
C ILE A 58 -8.25 34.26 12.28
N SER A 59 -8.14 35.59 12.31
CA SER A 59 -9.29 36.49 12.21
C SER A 59 -9.78 36.57 10.75
N HIS A 60 -11.03 36.97 10.49
CA HIS A 60 -11.57 37.14 9.13
C HIS A 60 -10.76 38.08 8.20
N LYS A 61 -9.72 38.76 8.70
CA LYS A 61 -8.83 39.66 7.96
C LYS A 61 -7.37 39.20 7.87
N SER A 62 -7.01 38.04 8.41
CA SER A 62 -5.62 37.56 8.44
C SER A 62 -5.31 36.55 7.35
N THR A 63 -4.14 36.68 6.74
CA THR A 63 -3.60 35.69 5.81
C THR A 63 -3.24 34.40 6.56
N PRO A 64 -3.51 33.21 6.00
CA PRO A 64 -3.09 31.94 6.57
C PRO A 64 -1.58 31.87 6.84
N THR A 65 -1.18 31.11 7.87
CA THR A 65 0.24 30.87 8.15
C THR A 65 0.82 30.02 7.04
N SER A 66 1.84 30.52 6.36
CA SER A 66 2.58 29.72 5.38
C SER A 66 3.68 28.90 6.04
N ILE A 67 3.91 27.69 5.53
CA ILE A 67 5.01 26.82 5.97
C ILE A 67 5.87 26.47 4.75
N SER A 68 7.17 26.63 4.91
CA SER A 68 8.18 26.20 3.95
C SER A 68 9.32 25.49 4.67
N CYS A 69 10.14 24.75 3.93
CA CYS A 69 11.38 24.20 4.45
C CYS A 69 12.51 24.37 3.42
N THR A 70 13.73 24.61 3.90
CA THR A 70 14.94 24.50 3.08
C THR A 70 15.51 23.10 3.21
N TYR A 71 16.20 22.61 2.20
CA TYR A 71 16.79 21.28 2.21
C TYR A 71 18.28 21.31 1.86
N SER A 72 19.08 20.55 2.62
CA SER A 72 20.52 20.39 2.34
C SER A 72 20.77 19.36 1.23
N LYS A 73 19.90 18.34 1.18
CA LYS A 73 19.81 17.33 0.12
C LYS A 73 18.36 16.86 0.01
N LYS A 74 18.02 16.18 -1.09
CA LYS A 74 16.66 15.66 -1.29
C LYS A 74 16.24 14.81 -0.08
N GLY A 75 15.09 15.14 0.51
CA GLY A 75 14.54 14.42 1.65
C GLY A 75 15.11 14.81 3.02
N CYS A 76 16.03 15.77 3.12
CA CYS A 76 16.60 16.20 4.40
C CYS A 76 16.44 17.69 4.62
N ILE A 77 15.71 18.07 5.67
CA ILE A 77 15.42 19.48 5.97
C ILE A 77 16.59 20.09 6.74
N ALA A 78 16.96 21.30 6.34
CA ALA A 78 17.90 22.15 7.05
C ALA A 78 17.15 23.14 7.95
N GLU A 79 16.25 23.95 7.36
CA GLU A 79 15.47 24.93 8.11
C GLU A 79 13.96 24.74 7.90
N LEU A 80 13.19 24.96 8.96
CA LEU A 80 11.75 25.19 8.88
C LEU A 80 11.52 26.71 8.84
N ILE A 81 10.72 27.16 7.88
CA ILE A 81 10.37 28.57 7.70
C ILE A 81 8.86 28.69 7.87
N TRP A 82 8.44 29.63 8.69
CA TRP A 82 7.05 30.06 8.70
C TRP A 82 6.93 31.55 8.49
N GLU A 83 5.86 31.96 7.84
CA GLU A 83 5.53 33.35 7.64
C GLU A 83 4.05 33.60 7.89
N ASN A 84 3.77 34.63 8.68
CA ASN A 84 2.43 35.12 8.96
C ASN A 84 2.42 36.65 8.98
N ASN A 85 1.40 37.27 8.36
CA ASN A 85 1.34 38.71 8.14
C ASN A 85 0.29 39.46 8.98
N ALA A 86 -0.51 38.82 9.84
CA ALA A 86 -1.41 39.54 10.77
C ALA A 86 -2.06 38.64 11.85
N LEU A 87 -1.42 38.39 12.99
CA LEU A 87 -2.06 37.66 14.11
C LEU A 87 -2.54 38.59 15.22
N LYS A 88 -3.76 38.36 15.74
CA LYS A 88 -4.13 38.84 17.08
C LYS A 88 -3.29 38.05 18.10
N ASN A 89 -2.66 38.72 19.07
CA ASN A 89 -1.79 38.09 20.09
C ASN A 89 -0.57 37.34 19.52
N GLN A 90 0.12 37.98 18.58
CA GLN A 90 1.31 37.46 17.90
C GLN A 90 2.35 36.81 18.85
N THR A 91 2.67 37.45 19.98
CA THR A 91 3.66 36.92 20.93
C THR A 91 3.25 35.58 21.56
N GLU A 92 1.96 35.37 21.86
CA GLU A 92 1.49 34.09 22.42
C GLU A 92 1.54 32.98 21.37
N PHE A 93 1.14 33.31 20.14
CA PHE A 93 1.22 32.40 19.01
C PHE A 93 2.66 31.96 18.74
N GLU A 94 3.61 32.91 18.67
CA GLU A 94 5.03 32.64 18.48
C GLU A 94 5.58 31.71 19.57
N LYS A 95 5.26 31.97 20.84
CA LYS A 95 5.67 31.10 21.96
C LYS A 95 5.14 29.67 21.83
N LYS A 96 3.89 29.50 21.41
CA LYS A 96 3.30 28.16 21.18
C LYS A 96 3.95 27.46 20.00
N PHE A 97 4.24 28.19 18.91
CA PHE A 97 4.90 27.62 17.74
C PHE A 97 6.35 27.22 18.06
N ASP A 98 7.10 28.09 18.73
CA ASP A 98 8.47 27.81 19.19
C ASP A 98 8.49 26.55 20.05
N LYS A 99 7.59 26.48 21.04
CA LYS A 99 7.42 25.28 21.87
C LYS A 99 7.15 24.04 21.03
N SER A 100 6.27 24.09 20.03
CA SER A 100 5.98 22.95 19.17
C SER A 100 7.20 22.49 18.35
N VAL A 101 8.04 23.42 17.89
CA VAL A 101 9.28 23.09 17.16
C VAL A 101 10.31 22.48 18.11
N ASP A 102 10.51 23.08 19.29
CA ASP A 102 11.47 22.60 20.30
C ASP A 102 11.11 21.18 20.76
N GLU A 103 9.83 20.91 21.05
CA GLU A 103 9.35 19.58 21.42
C GLU A 103 9.52 18.57 20.28
N ALA A 104 9.30 18.98 19.03
CA ALA A 104 9.47 18.12 17.86
C ALA A 104 10.94 17.75 17.59
N LEU A 105 11.91 18.55 18.03
CA LEU A 105 13.32 18.18 17.95
C LEU A 105 13.65 16.95 18.80
N SER A 106 12.90 16.72 19.88
CA SER A 106 12.96 15.55 20.77
C SER A 106 11.92 14.47 20.40
N PHE A 107 11.67 14.26 19.10
CA PHE A 107 10.59 13.39 18.60
C PHE A 107 10.56 11.95 19.15
N ASN A 108 11.67 11.42 19.67
CA ASN A 108 11.68 10.07 20.26
C ASN A 108 10.91 9.99 21.59
N GLU A 109 10.82 11.09 22.35
CA GLU A 109 10.16 11.14 23.65
C GLU A 109 8.63 11.08 23.55
N TYR A 110 8.09 11.45 22.39
CA TYR A 110 6.65 11.57 22.16
C TYR A 110 6.04 10.39 21.39
N LYS A 111 6.86 9.45 20.93
CA LYS A 111 6.41 8.31 20.13
C LYS A 111 5.90 7.20 21.05
N LYS A 112 4.68 6.74 20.83
CA LYS A 112 4.01 5.73 21.67
C LYS A 112 3.65 4.50 20.85
N ASP A 113 3.57 3.35 21.52
CA ASP A 113 2.96 2.15 20.96
C ASP A 113 1.44 2.32 20.99
N ILE A 114 0.80 2.18 19.84
CA ILE A 114 -0.64 2.29 19.64
C ILE A 114 -1.15 0.97 19.11
N VAL A 115 -2.19 0.42 19.75
CA VAL A 115 -2.91 -0.76 19.27
C VAL A 115 -4.01 -0.32 18.33
N LEU A 116 -3.98 -0.85 17.11
CA LEU A 116 -5.04 -0.62 16.14
C LEU A 116 -5.88 -1.88 15.97
N LYS A 117 -7.18 -1.69 15.83
CA LYS A 117 -8.18 -2.74 15.73
C LYS A 117 -9.04 -2.55 14.47
N TYR A 118 -9.13 -3.59 13.67
CA TYR A 118 -9.81 -3.61 12.38
C TYR A 118 -10.76 -4.81 12.29
N SER A 119 -11.96 -4.57 11.76
CA SER A 119 -12.90 -5.63 11.41
C SER A 119 -12.75 -5.98 9.93
N LEU A 120 -12.47 -7.25 9.67
CA LEU A 120 -12.48 -7.86 8.35
C LEU A 120 -13.91 -8.17 7.92
N ASP A 121 -14.06 -8.50 6.64
CA ASP A 121 -15.32 -8.95 6.04
C ASP A 121 -16.01 -10.03 6.89
N GLU A 122 -17.33 -9.90 7.07
CA GLU A 122 -18.13 -10.78 7.93
C GLU A 122 -18.21 -12.22 7.40
N LYS A 123 -17.91 -12.44 6.11
CA LYS A 123 -17.86 -13.76 5.49
C LYS A 123 -16.58 -14.52 5.85
N ILE A 124 -15.65 -13.92 6.61
CA ILE A 124 -14.36 -14.50 6.97
C ILE A 124 -14.25 -14.64 8.49
N SER A 125 -13.77 -15.80 8.93
CA SER A 125 -13.48 -16.06 10.35
C SER A 125 -12.15 -16.80 10.48
N PHE A 126 -11.18 -16.20 11.15
CA PHE A 126 -9.90 -16.81 11.47
C PHE A 126 -9.97 -17.59 12.79
N LYS A 127 -9.28 -18.74 12.84
CA LYS A 127 -8.86 -19.30 14.12
C LYS A 127 -7.90 -18.34 14.81
N LYS A 128 -7.91 -18.33 16.14
CA LYS A 128 -7.02 -17.47 16.93
C LYS A 128 -5.56 -17.72 16.54
N PHE A 129 -4.88 -16.67 16.11
CA PHE A 129 -3.44 -16.61 15.91
C PHE A 129 -2.87 -15.40 16.66
N GLU A 130 -1.72 -15.58 17.31
CA GLU A 130 -1.05 -14.58 18.12
C GLU A 130 0.43 -14.54 17.73
N GLY A 131 0.81 -13.43 17.08
CA GLY A 131 2.20 -13.06 16.83
C GLY A 131 2.74 -12.14 17.92
N GLU A 132 3.93 -11.59 17.71
CA GLU A 132 4.57 -10.64 18.63
C GLU A 132 3.85 -9.28 18.65
N ASN A 133 3.52 -8.77 17.47
CA ASN A 133 2.97 -7.43 17.27
C ASN A 133 1.56 -7.43 16.68
N PHE A 134 0.99 -8.60 16.38
CA PHE A 134 -0.39 -8.71 15.90
C PHE A 134 -1.13 -9.92 16.45
N THR A 135 -2.45 -9.83 16.46
CA THR A 135 -3.37 -10.93 16.77
C THR A 135 -4.50 -10.91 15.76
N ILE A 136 -4.98 -12.09 15.39
CA ILE A 136 -6.17 -12.24 14.56
C ILE A 136 -7.04 -13.37 15.10
N GLU A 137 -8.31 -13.09 15.31
CA GLU A 137 -9.30 -14.05 15.78
C GLU A 137 -10.67 -13.68 15.23
N LYS A 138 -11.40 -14.65 14.68
CA LYS A 138 -12.65 -14.44 13.96
C LYS A 138 -12.41 -13.41 12.84
N ASN A 139 -13.19 -12.36 12.76
CA ASN A 139 -13.01 -11.29 11.77
C ASN A 139 -12.27 -10.08 12.35
N GLU A 140 -11.54 -10.23 13.45
CA GLU A 140 -10.90 -9.11 14.14
C GLU A 140 -9.38 -9.21 14.03
N LEU A 141 -8.77 -8.19 13.41
CA LEU A 141 -7.32 -8.00 13.33
C LEU A 141 -6.91 -6.90 14.31
N ARG A 142 -5.91 -7.18 15.15
CA ARG A 142 -5.26 -6.19 16.01
C ARG A 142 -3.76 -6.17 15.78
N PHE A 143 -3.15 -5.00 15.77
CA PHE A 143 -1.69 -4.90 15.70
C PHE A 143 -1.16 -3.60 16.32
N LYS A 144 0.11 -3.60 16.70
CA LYS A 144 0.79 -2.47 17.33
C LYS A 144 1.59 -1.67 16.30
N ILE A 145 1.56 -0.35 16.39
CA ILE A 145 2.45 0.54 15.64
C ILE A 145 2.96 1.69 16.52
N LYS A 146 4.09 2.28 16.14
CA LYS A 146 4.64 3.46 16.80
C LYS A 146 4.16 4.76 16.13
N ALA A 147 3.42 5.59 16.87
CA ALA A 147 2.83 6.83 16.37
C ALA A 147 2.75 7.93 17.43
N TYR A 148 2.43 9.15 16.99
CA TYR A 148 2.33 10.33 17.83
C TYR A 148 0.90 10.66 18.28
N ASP A 149 -0.06 10.60 17.36
CA ASP A 149 -1.46 10.94 17.61
C ASP A 149 -2.41 10.28 16.62
N LYS A 150 -3.70 10.62 16.77
CA LYS A 150 -4.79 10.18 15.89
C LYS A 150 -4.59 10.39 14.42
N THR A 151 -4.09 11.55 14.03
CA THR A 151 -3.91 11.84 12.60
C THR A 151 -2.73 11.04 12.04
N ASP A 152 -1.69 10.90 12.84
CA ASP A 152 -0.48 10.17 12.49
C ASP A 152 -0.76 8.66 12.33
N TYR A 153 -1.30 7.98 13.35
CA TYR A 153 -1.59 6.55 13.22
C TYR A 153 -2.72 6.27 12.22
N ALA A 154 -3.63 7.21 11.95
CA ALA A 154 -4.63 7.02 10.90
C ALA A 154 -4.01 6.93 9.50
N THR A 155 -2.99 7.75 9.26
CA THR A 155 -2.29 7.79 7.98
C THR A 155 -1.41 6.55 7.78
N PHE A 156 -0.61 6.20 8.80
CA PHE A 156 0.32 5.06 8.72
C PHE A 156 -0.36 3.71 8.97
N GLY A 157 -1.32 3.66 9.89
CA GLY A 157 -2.05 2.46 10.25
C GLY A 157 -2.82 1.86 9.08
N MET A 158 -3.46 2.69 8.25
CA MET A 158 -4.16 2.21 7.05
C MET A 158 -3.21 1.57 6.03
N SER A 159 -2.02 2.17 5.86
CA SER A 159 -1.01 1.63 4.93
C SER A 159 -0.46 0.28 5.39
N ASN A 160 -0.22 0.13 6.70
CA ASN A 160 0.21 -1.13 7.31
C ASN A 160 -0.88 -2.19 7.22
N CYS A 161 -2.12 -1.81 7.50
CA CYS A 161 -3.29 -2.66 7.36
C CYS A 161 -3.40 -3.31 5.98
N ASP A 162 -3.31 -2.51 4.92
CA ASP A 162 -3.41 -3.01 3.55
C ASP A 162 -2.31 -4.03 3.21
N ILE A 163 -1.12 -3.89 3.81
CA ILE A 163 -0.05 -4.88 3.68
C ILE A 163 -0.39 -6.16 4.47
N ILE A 164 -0.79 -6.04 5.74
CA ILE A 164 -1.11 -7.20 6.59
C ILE A 164 -2.21 -8.04 5.97
N ILE A 165 -3.29 -7.44 5.48
CA ILE A 165 -4.35 -8.18 4.78
C ILE A 165 -3.85 -8.80 3.47
N SER A 166 -2.84 -8.22 2.82
CA SER A 166 -2.20 -8.81 1.63
C SER A 166 -1.40 -10.05 1.99
N TYR A 167 -0.67 -10.04 3.10
CA TYR A 167 -0.03 -11.24 3.65
C TYR A 167 -1.06 -12.32 3.97
N LEU A 168 -2.10 -11.98 4.74
CA LEU A 168 -3.17 -12.92 5.09
C LEU A 168 -3.85 -13.49 3.84
N SER A 169 -4.08 -12.66 2.81
CA SER A 169 -4.72 -13.10 1.56
C SER A 169 -3.84 -14.08 0.80
N MET A 170 -2.53 -13.83 0.74
CA MET A 170 -1.59 -14.77 0.10
C MET A 170 -1.45 -16.06 0.90
N ASP A 171 -1.48 -15.98 2.23
CA ASP A 171 -1.41 -17.16 3.09
C ASP A 171 -2.60 -18.10 2.86
N THR A 172 -3.81 -17.56 2.88
CA THR A 172 -5.05 -18.33 2.76
C THR A 172 -5.47 -18.59 1.32
N LEU A 173 -4.86 -17.90 0.35
CA LEU A 173 -5.27 -17.87 -1.06
C LEU A 173 -6.71 -17.35 -1.27
N GLU A 174 -7.21 -16.58 -0.32
CA GLU A 174 -8.53 -15.93 -0.34
C GLU A 174 -8.34 -14.42 -0.42
N PHE A 175 -9.21 -13.73 -1.16
CA PHE A 175 -9.22 -12.27 -1.10
C PHE A 175 -9.82 -11.81 0.23
N ILE A 176 -9.03 -11.09 1.02
CA ILE A 176 -9.46 -10.54 2.31
C ILE A 176 -9.61 -9.02 2.16
N THR A 177 -10.70 -8.50 2.71
CA THR A 177 -10.99 -7.06 2.76
C THR A 177 -11.58 -6.68 4.13
N PHE A 178 -11.70 -5.37 4.36
CA PHE A 178 -12.34 -4.83 5.55
C PHE A 178 -13.86 -4.83 5.41
N LYS A 179 -14.55 -4.91 6.54
CA LYS A 179 -16.00 -4.71 6.61
C LYS A 179 -16.35 -3.31 6.08
N ASN A 180 -17.24 -3.25 5.08
CA ASN A 180 -17.72 -2.05 4.38
C ASN A 180 -16.57 -1.12 3.97
N SER A 181 -15.89 -1.47 2.88
CA SER A 181 -14.72 -0.79 2.29
C SER A 181 -14.94 0.66 1.78
N GLY A 182 -15.96 1.36 2.29
CA GLY A 182 -16.20 2.80 2.07
C GLY A 182 -15.23 3.70 2.84
N ILE A 183 -15.55 5.00 2.92
CA ILE A 183 -14.73 5.98 3.66
C ILE A 183 -14.80 5.65 5.16
N ALA A 184 -13.75 5.01 5.67
CA ALA A 184 -13.66 4.60 7.06
C ALA A 184 -13.10 5.73 7.95
N GLN A 185 -13.66 5.92 9.16
CA GLN A 185 -13.09 6.80 10.19
C GLN A 185 -12.56 5.99 11.36
N LEU A 186 -11.36 6.32 11.85
CA LEU A 186 -10.89 5.77 13.12
C LEU A 186 -11.64 6.42 14.28
N ARG A 187 -12.32 5.61 15.08
CA ARG A 187 -12.88 6.01 16.38
C ARG A 187 -11.96 5.57 17.51
N GLU A 188 -11.84 6.45 18.47
CA GLU A 188 -11.08 6.22 19.69
C GLU A 188 -11.91 5.36 20.64
N SER A 189 -11.32 4.23 21.07
CA SER A 189 -11.87 3.44 22.17
C SER A 189 -11.26 3.89 23.50
N ASN A 190 -9.96 4.22 23.50
CA ASN A 190 -9.21 4.84 24.61
C ASN A 190 -7.87 5.45 24.06
N GLU A 191 -7.04 6.05 24.92
CA GLU A 191 -5.80 6.77 24.50
C GLU A 191 -4.78 5.89 23.73
N GLU A 192 -4.85 4.56 23.84
CA GLU A 192 -3.86 3.61 23.30
C GLU A 192 -4.45 2.53 22.38
N GLU A 193 -5.78 2.49 22.21
CA GLU A 193 -6.51 1.53 21.38
C GLU A 193 -7.56 2.23 20.50
N PHE A 194 -7.53 1.95 19.20
CA PHE A 194 -8.41 2.58 18.22
C PHE A 194 -9.09 1.57 17.32
N THR A 195 -10.37 1.80 17.04
CA THR A 195 -11.19 0.95 16.19
C THR A 195 -11.59 1.68 14.92
N LEU A 196 -11.45 1.05 13.76
CA LEU A 196 -12.09 1.57 12.55
C LEU A 196 -13.62 1.45 12.64
N VAL A 197 -14.31 2.55 12.42
CA VAL A 197 -15.76 2.60 12.31
C VAL A 197 -16.12 3.35 11.03
N ASN A 198 -16.93 2.74 10.19
CA ASN A 198 -17.33 3.35 8.93
C ASN A 198 -18.22 4.58 9.17
N ILE A 199 -18.09 5.58 8.30
CA ILE A 199 -19.13 6.59 8.14
C ILE A 199 -20.21 5.91 7.30
N ASP A 200 -21.42 5.77 7.82
CA ASP A 200 -22.56 5.36 6.99
C ASP A 200 -22.72 6.41 5.87
N SER A 201 -22.16 6.16 4.69
CA SER A 201 -22.71 6.72 3.47
C SER A 201 -24.08 6.07 3.34
N GLY A 202 -25.15 6.85 3.53
CA GLY A 202 -26.54 6.41 3.63
C GLY A 202 -27.14 5.74 2.38
N GLU A 203 -26.36 4.95 1.65
CA GLU A 203 -26.82 3.97 0.71
C GLU A 203 -26.56 2.59 1.33
N GLU A 204 -27.64 1.96 1.80
CA GLU A 204 -27.69 0.52 2.01
C GLU A 204 -27.31 -0.15 0.69
N THR A 205 -26.03 -0.44 0.48
CA THR A 205 -25.62 -1.34 -0.58
C THR A 205 -26.14 -2.72 -0.20
N SER A 206 -27.33 -3.03 -0.73
CA SER A 206 -27.96 -4.34 -0.86
C SER A 206 -27.70 -5.29 0.31
N SER A 207 -28.72 -5.42 1.16
CA SER A 207 -28.98 -6.58 2.01
C SER A 207 -28.25 -7.85 1.54
N ILE A 208 -27.19 -8.18 2.27
CA ILE A 208 -26.45 -9.43 2.11
C ILE A 208 -27.43 -10.57 2.37
N ASN A 209 -27.58 -11.47 1.40
CA ASN A 209 -28.33 -12.71 1.59
C ASN A 209 -27.71 -13.47 2.77
N SER A 210 -28.53 -13.79 3.77
CA SER A 210 -28.17 -14.47 5.02
C SER A 210 -27.71 -15.94 4.87
N ASN A 211 -27.30 -16.36 3.67
CA ASN A 211 -26.91 -17.72 3.33
C ASN A 211 -25.44 -17.86 2.89
N ASP A 212 -24.65 -16.78 2.88
CA ASP A 212 -23.22 -16.90 2.58
C ASP A 212 -22.50 -17.62 3.73
N LYS A 213 -21.90 -18.77 3.40
CA LYS A 213 -21.16 -19.60 4.36
C LYS A 213 -19.92 -18.85 4.84
N ILE A 214 -19.80 -18.67 6.16
CA ILE A 214 -18.58 -18.13 6.79
C ILE A 214 -17.40 -19.05 6.44
N ARG A 215 -16.36 -18.48 5.85
CA ARG A 215 -15.09 -19.16 5.53
C ARG A 215 -14.21 -19.19 6.77
N GLU A 216 -13.91 -20.38 7.27
CA GLU A 216 -12.99 -20.56 8.39
C GLU A 216 -11.54 -20.66 7.86
N LEU A 217 -10.68 -19.73 8.29
CA LEU A 217 -9.30 -19.59 7.84
C LEU A 217 -8.31 -19.76 8.99
N GLU A 218 -7.06 -20.08 8.66
CA GLU A 218 -5.97 -20.24 9.62
C GLU A 218 -4.72 -19.54 9.09
N VAL A 219 -4.03 -18.82 9.97
CA VAL A 219 -2.75 -18.20 9.65
C VAL A 219 -1.63 -19.21 9.86
N SER A 220 -0.82 -19.42 8.83
CA SER A 220 0.36 -20.26 8.92
C SER A 220 1.47 -19.57 9.73
N LYS A 221 2.29 -20.38 10.41
CA LYS A 221 3.40 -19.86 11.22
C LYS A 221 4.38 -19.01 10.41
N GLU A 222 4.66 -19.41 9.17
CA GLU A 222 5.55 -18.66 8.28
C GLU A 222 5.02 -17.25 8.03
N PHE A 223 3.75 -17.11 7.69
CA PHE A 223 3.15 -15.78 7.46
C PHE A 223 3.01 -14.97 8.74
N GLY A 224 2.78 -15.61 9.88
CA GLY A 224 2.84 -14.92 11.17
C GLY A 224 4.19 -14.23 11.41
N VAL A 225 5.30 -14.95 11.15
CA VAL A 225 6.65 -14.38 11.26
C VAL A 225 6.84 -13.23 10.27
N LEU A 226 6.43 -13.38 9.00
CA LEU A 226 6.57 -12.32 8.00
C LEU A 226 5.79 -11.05 8.35
N ILE A 227 4.59 -11.19 8.92
CA ILE A 227 3.79 -10.06 9.38
C ILE A 227 4.48 -9.35 10.55
N ASP A 228 5.00 -10.10 11.53
CA ASP A 228 5.75 -9.51 12.65
C ASP A 228 7.03 -8.81 12.19
N GLU A 229 7.77 -9.39 11.25
CA GLU A 229 8.94 -8.77 10.62
C GLU A 229 8.57 -7.48 9.89
N PHE A 230 7.44 -7.46 9.17
CA PHE A 230 6.93 -6.25 8.53
C PHE A 230 6.60 -5.16 9.56
N LEU A 231 5.90 -5.51 10.65
CA LEU A 231 5.53 -4.57 11.71
C LEU A 231 6.73 -4.04 12.51
N ASN A 232 7.80 -4.83 12.64
CA ASN A 232 9.02 -4.46 13.34
C ASN A 232 9.99 -3.61 12.49
N LYS A 233 9.79 -3.52 11.17
CA LYS A 233 10.67 -2.71 10.30
C LYS A 233 10.52 -1.22 10.60
N ASN A 234 11.66 -0.52 10.67
CA ASN A 234 11.66 0.94 10.65
C ASN A 234 11.07 1.44 9.34
N ILE A 235 10.27 2.50 9.41
CA ILE A 235 9.64 3.10 8.23
C ILE A 235 10.74 3.67 7.32
N ASP A 236 10.84 3.13 6.11
CA ASP A 236 11.58 3.73 5.02
C ASP A 236 10.62 4.64 4.22
N TYR A 237 10.77 5.95 4.34
CA TYR A 237 9.86 6.88 3.66
C TYR A 237 10.13 7.00 2.15
N ASP A 238 11.32 6.63 1.68
CA ASP A 238 11.65 6.61 0.25
C ASP A 238 11.15 5.32 -0.41
N ASN A 239 11.16 4.20 0.32
CA ASN A 239 10.68 2.91 -0.15
C ASN A 239 9.93 2.13 0.95
N PRO A 240 8.69 2.54 1.29
CA PRO A 240 7.96 2.04 2.48
C PRO A 240 7.58 0.57 2.39
N ASN A 241 7.69 -0.04 1.22
CA ASN A 241 7.36 -1.44 0.99
C ASN A 241 8.55 -2.11 0.30
N SER A 242 9.03 -3.21 0.86
CA SER A 242 10.04 -4.06 0.22
C SER A 242 9.51 -4.67 -1.09
N ASN A 243 10.40 -5.28 -1.88
CA ASN A 243 9.97 -6.02 -3.08
C ASN A 243 9.02 -7.17 -2.71
N LEU A 244 9.20 -7.80 -1.55
CA LEU A 244 8.25 -8.77 -1.00
C LEU A 244 6.87 -8.15 -0.80
N ASP A 245 6.79 -7.08 -0.04
CA ASP A 245 5.54 -6.37 0.29
C ASP A 245 4.76 -5.96 -0.98
N LYS A 246 5.48 -5.40 -1.96
CA LYS A 246 4.90 -5.01 -3.26
C LYS A 246 4.42 -6.21 -4.07
N SER A 247 5.19 -7.30 -4.07
CA SER A 247 4.81 -8.54 -4.75
C SER A 247 3.55 -9.16 -4.16
N ILE A 248 3.46 -9.21 -2.83
CA ILE A 248 2.30 -9.73 -2.09
C ILE A 248 1.06 -8.86 -2.32
N LYS A 249 1.21 -7.54 -2.38
CA LYS A 249 0.13 -6.63 -2.81
C LYS A 249 -0.37 -6.93 -4.23
N ALA A 250 0.55 -7.10 -5.18
CA ALA A 250 0.18 -7.48 -6.55
C ALA A 250 -0.51 -8.85 -6.59
N PHE A 251 -0.07 -9.80 -5.76
CA PHE A 251 -0.71 -11.10 -5.61
C PHE A 251 -2.16 -10.98 -5.10
N ARG A 252 -2.40 -10.18 -4.05
CA ARG A 252 -3.75 -9.91 -3.54
C ARG A 252 -4.65 -9.24 -4.59
N GLN A 253 -4.12 -8.35 -5.41
CA GLN A 253 -4.88 -7.80 -6.55
C GLN A 253 -5.28 -8.89 -7.55
N GLY A 254 -4.44 -9.92 -7.73
CA GLY A 254 -4.81 -11.10 -8.51
C GLY A 254 -6.01 -11.83 -7.92
N LEU A 255 -6.00 -12.06 -6.61
CA LEU A 255 -7.12 -12.70 -5.90
C LEU A 255 -8.42 -11.90 -5.99
N PHE A 256 -8.34 -10.56 -5.89
CA PHE A 256 -9.49 -9.68 -6.06
C PHE A 256 -10.19 -9.87 -7.41
N PHE A 257 -9.39 -9.87 -8.49
CA PHE A 257 -9.92 -10.06 -9.84
C PHE A 257 -10.41 -11.49 -10.08
N GLU A 258 -9.81 -12.50 -9.43
CA GLU A 258 -10.39 -13.85 -9.41
C GLU A 258 -11.76 -13.85 -8.73
N GLU A 259 -11.90 -13.25 -7.53
CA GLU A 259 -13.17 -13.25 -6.80
C GLU A 259 -14.29 -12.55 -7.58
N ILE A 260 -14.04 -11.36 -8.13
CA ILE A 260 -15.02 -10.63 -8.95
C ILE A 260 -15.50 -11.48 -10.14
N SER A 261 -14.60 -12.23 -10.76
CA SER A 261 -14.95 -13.07 -11.92
C SER A 261 -15.96 -14.18 -11.61
N TYR A 262 -16.09 -14.57 -10.34
CA TYR A 262 -17.04 -15.59 -9.89
C TYR A 262 -18.33 -15.00 -9.34
N THR A 263 -18.31 -13.77 -8.83
CA THR A 263 -19.44 -13.17 -8.10
C THR A 263 -20.33 -12.30 -8.97
N ASP A 264 -19.81 -11.73 -10.06
CA ASP A 264 -20.53 -10.72 -10.83
C ASP A 264 -20.71 -11.17 -12.29
N PHE A 265 -21.93 -11.54 -12.64
CA PHE A 265 -22.27 -11.96 -14.01
C PHE A 265 -22.30 -10.77 -14.99
N ASP A 266 -22.39 -9.53 -14.47
CA ASP A 266 -22.59 -8.29 -15.24
C ASP A 266 -21.37 -7.34 -15.26
N LEU A 267 -20.34 -7.55 -14.42
CA LEU A 267 -19.15 -6.69 -14.36
C LEU A 267 -17.92 -7.28 -15.09
N ASP A 268 -17.55 -6.59 -16.17
CA ASP A 268 -16.32 -6.62 -16.96
C ASP A 268 -15.58 -7.96 -17.10
N PHE A 269 -15.92 -8.65 -18.20
CA PHE A 269 -15.45 -9.96 -18.67
C PHE A 269 -13.92 -10.18 -18.69
N SER A 270 -13.11 -9.16 -18.40
CA SER A 270 -11.64 -9.15 -18.40
C SER A 270 -11.00 -9.41 -17.04
N ALA A 271 -11.78 -9.60 -15.97
CA ALA A 271 -11.29 -9.84 -14.62
C ALA A 271 -10.24 -10.98 -14.54
N LEU A 272 -10.47 -12.16 -15.14
CA LEU A 272 -9.49 -13.26 -15.11
C LEU A 272 -8.19 -12.93 -15.91
N GLU A 273 -8.26 -12.09 -16.93
CA GLU A 273 -7.06 -11.61 -17.62
C GLU A 273 -6.28 -10.65 -16.70
N TYR A 274 -6.97 -9.74 -16.00
CA TYR A 274 -6.35 -8.88 -15.00
C TYR A 274 -5.73 -9.67 -13.85
N ALA A 275 -6.41 -10.70 -13.34
CA ALA A 275 -5.86 -11.59 -12.32
C ALA A 275 -4.53 -12.20 -12.77
N SER A 276 -4.49 -12.75 -13.99
CA SER A 276 -3.25 -13.29 -14.58
C SER A 276 -2.15 -12.23 -14.65
N ILE A 277 -2.47 -11.01 -15.12
CA ILE A 277 -1.52 -9.90 -15.21
C ILE A 277 -0.97 -9.55 -13.83
N LYS A 278 -1.81 -9.53 -12.80
CA LYS A 278 -1.42 -9.20 -11.43
C LYS A 278 -0.54 -10.27 -10.80
N TYR A 279 -0.82 -11.55 -11.01
CA TYR A 279 0.09 -12.63 -10.60
C TYR A 279 1.44 -12.57 -11.30
N MET A 280 1.45 -12.29 -12.61
CA MET A 280 2.70 -12.09 -13.33
C MET A 280 3.46 -10.86 -12.81
N THR A 281 2.76 -9.77 -12.50
CA THR A 281 3.35 -8.56 -11.91
C THR A 281 4.00 -8.85 -10.56
N ALA A 282 3.41 -9.73 -9.73
CA ALA A 282 4.02 -10.18 -8.49
C ALA A 282 5.40 -10.83 -8.73
N LEU A 283 5.49 -11.76 -9.69
CA LEU A 283 6.76 -12.39 -10.08
C LEU A 283 7.76 -11.38 -10.66
N GLU A 284 7.31 -10.40 -11.42
CA GLU A 284 8.17 -9.35 -11.98
C GLU A 284 8.81 -8.49 -10.88
N ILE A 285 8.04 -8.15 -9.85
CA ILE A 285 8.50 -7.35 -8.71
C ILE A 285 9.51 -8.14 -7.87
N ILE A 286 9.20 -9.39 -7.52
CA ILE A 286 10.06 -10.19 -6.63
C ILE A 286 11.37 -10.64 -7.31
N SER A 287 11.44 -10.59 -8.64
CA SER A 287 12.62 -10.95 -9.45
C SER A 287 13.50 -9.76 -9.88
N ILE A 288 13.25 -8.54 -9.38
CA ILE A 288 13.95 -7.31 -9.82
C ILE A 288 15.48 -7.44 -9.78
N GLU A 289 16.03 -8.12 -8.77
CA GLU A 289 17.46 -8.20 -8.49
C GLU A 289 18.18 -9.36 -9.20
N ASP A 290 17.46 -10.22 -9.94
CA ASP A 290 18.05 -11.46 -10.46
C ASP A 290 18.99 -11.25 -11.66
N ILE A 291 18.78 -10.16 -12.43
CA ILE A 291 19.58 -9.81 -13.61
C ILE A 291 19.65 -8.28 -13.77
N GLU A 292 20.88 -7.77 -13.91
CA GLU A 292 21.15 -6.37 -14.22
C GLU A 292 20.66 -5.97 -15.62
N PRO A 293 20.05 -4.79 -15.81
CA PRO A 293 19.60 -4.34 -17.11
C PRO A 293 20.77 -4.11 -18.07
N GLU A 294 20.73 -4.72 -19.25
CA GLU A 294 21.67 -4.42 -20.32
C GLU A 294 21.31 -3.09 -20.99
N ARG A 295 22.26 -2.39 -21.63
CA ARG A 295 21.94 -1.23 -22.47
C ARG A 295 21.90 -1.61 -23.95
N CYS A 296 20.94 -1.09 -24.68
CA CYS A 296 20.87 -1.25 -26.13
C CYS A 296 22.05 -0.54 -26.78
N ASN A 297 22.90 -1.28 -27.51
CA ASN A 297 24.07 -0.71 -28.20
C ASN A 297 23.71 0.36 -29.25
N ASN A 298 22.45 0.41 -29.72
CA ASN A 298 22.02 1.36 -30.75
C ASN A 298 21.38 2.65 -30.17
N CYS A 299 20.50 2.52 -29.17
CA CYS A 299 19.74 3.66 -28.63
C CYS A 299 20.03 3.99 -27.16
N GLY A 300 20.92 3.24 -26.50
CA GLY A 300 21.27 3.43 -25.10
C GLY A 300 20.18 3.07 -24.07
N GLN A 301 18.97 2.71 -24.51
CA GLN A 301 17.87 2.33 -23.63
C GLN A 301 18.16 1.04 -22.86
N GLN A 302 17.71 0.98 -21.60
CA GLN A 302 17.84 -0.21 -20.76
C GLN A 302 16.92 -1.35 -21.25
N LYS A 303 17.48 -2.55 -21.35
CA LYS A 303 16.83 -3.83 -21.61
C LYS A 303 16.74 -4.59 -20.30
N PHE A 304 15.60 -4.47 -19.63
CA PHE A 304 15.38 -5.04 -18.29
C PHE A 304 15.21 -6.56 -18.27
N SER A 305 15.17 -7.23 -19.44
CA SER A 305 15.11 -8.70 -19.56
C SER A 305 14.11 -9.36 -18.59
N ILE A 306 12.95 -8.72 -18.35
CA ILE A 306 12.01 -9.06 -17.29
C ILE A 306 11.55 -10.53 -17.41
N ALA A 307 11.17 -10.94 -18.64
CA ALA A 307 10.79 -12.32 -18.92
C ALA A 307 11.88 -13.34 -18.55
N LYS A 308 13.16 -12.98 -18.72
CA LYS A 308 14.30 -13.84 -18.39
C LYS A 308 14.44 -13.98 -16.87
N ARG A 309 14.28 -12.88 -16.12
CA ARG A 309 14.31 -12.88 -14.64
C ARG A 309 13.21 -13.75 -14.06
N VAL A 310 11.98 -13.53 -14.52
CA VAL A 310 10.80 -14.31 -14.07
C VAL A 310 10.97 -15.81 -14.38
N LYS A 311 11.46 -16.17 -15.57
CA LYS A 311 11.72 -17.59 -15.92
C LYS A 311 12.80 -18.22 -15.05
N LYS A 312 13.87 -17.47 -14.76
CA LYS A 312 14.95 -17.93 -13.88
C LYS A 312 14.41 -18.19 -12.48
N LEU A 313 13.71 -17.22 -11.88
CA LEU A 313 13.05 -17.37 -10.58
C LEU A 313 12.19 -18.64 -10.51
N VAL A 314 11.32 -18.86 -11.49
CA VAL A 314 10.41 -20.02 -11.51
C VAL A 314 11.18 -21.33 -11.67
N SER A 315 12.23 -21.33 -12.50
CA SER A 315 13.12 -22.48 -12.67
C SER A 315 13.82 -22.83 -11.36
N ASP A 316 14.37 -21.83 -10.67
CA ASP A 316 15.12 -22.00 -9.42
C ASP A 316 14.19 -22.43 -8.27
N ALA A 317 12.98 -21.87 -8.22
CA ALA A 317 11.99 -22.18 -7.18
C ALA A 317 11.35 -23.57 -7.32
N THR A 318 11.13 -24.04 -8.56
CA THR A 318 10.35 -25.27 -8.80
C THR A 318 11.17 -26.45 -9.29
N GLY A 319 12.32 -26.21 -9.92
CA GLY A 319 13.05 -27.23 -10.68
C GLY A 319 12.24 -27.85 -11.83
N ASN A 320 11.07 -27.30 -12.17
CA ASN A 320 10.10 -27.92 -13.08
C ASN A 320 9.97 -27.15 -14.39
N GLN A 321 10.39 -27.77 -15.49
CA GLN A 321 10.33 -27.17 -16.82
C GLN A 321 8.90 -26.88 -17.30
N GLU A 322 7.90 -27.65 -16.87
CA GLU A 322 6.50 -27.38 -17.23
C GLU A 322 5.96 -26.12 -16.55
N ALA A 323 6.38 -25.85 -15.30
CA ALA A 323 6.05 -24.59 -14.62
C ALA A 323 6.66 -23.38 -15.35
N VAL A 324 7.91 -23.51 -15.81
CA VAL A 324 8.58 -22.46 -16.61
C VAL A 324 7.86 -22.23 -17.94
N LYS A 325 7.45 -23.30 -18.64
CA LYS A 325 6.66 -23.21 -19.88
C LYS A 325 5.31 -22.52 -19.66
N LEU A 326 4.61 -22.87 -18.58
CA LEU A 326 3.34 -22.27 -18.20
C LEU A 326 3.49 -20.76 -17.98
N ILE A 327 4.48 -20.35 -17.17
CA ILE A 327 4.77 -18.94 -16.91
C ILE A 327 5.18 -18.20 -18.19
N ASN A 328 5.94 -18.84 -19.09
CA ASN A 328 6.27 -18.24 -20.38
C ASN A 328 5.03 -18.00 -21.26
N LYS A 329 4.06 -18.93 -21.23
CA LYS A 329 2.76 -18.75 -21.91
C LYS A 329 2.04 -17.53 -21.33
N TYR A 330 1.93 -17.43 -20.00
CA TYR A 330 1.32 -16.28 -19.32
C TYR A 330 2.04 -14.94 -19.56
N TYR A 331 3.38 -14.97 -19.65
CA TYR A 331 4.15 -13.77 -19.97
C TYR A 331 3.86 -13.28 -21.39
N SER A 332 3.79 -14.21 -22.36
CA SER A 332 3.45 -13.90 -23.75
C SER A 332 2.02 -13.35 -23.89
N ILE A 333 1.08 -13.92 -23.13
CA ILE A 333 -0.30 -13.46 -23.00
C ILE A 333 -0.34 -12.02 -22.45
N ARG A 334 0.30 -11.75 -21.31
CA ARG A 334 0.38 -10.40 -20.71
C ARG A 334 1.00 -9.39 -21.69
N SER A 335 2.08 -9.77 -22.38
CA SER A 335 2.75 -8.89 -23.33
C SER A 335 1.81 -8.46 -24.46
N ARG A 336 1.03 -9.39 -25.03
CA ARG A 336 0.02 -9.06 -26.05
C ARG A 336 -1.05 -8.12 -25.50
N PHE A 337 -1.59 -8.42 -24.33
CA PHE A 337 -2.61 -7.59 -23.70
C PHE A 337 -2.12 -6.16 -23.43
N VAL A 338 -0.97 -6.02 -22.78
CA VAL A 338 -0.46 -4.70 -22.33
C VAL A 338 0.14 -3.89 -23.47
N HIS A 339 0.82 -4.53 -24.43
CA HIS A 339 1.57 -3.81 -25.48
C HIS A 339 0.84 -3.74 -26.82
N ASN A 340 0.06 -4.75 -27.18
CA ASN A 340 -0.70 -4.74 -28.43
C ASN A 340 -2.15 -4.30 -28.24
N GLY A 341 -2.65 -4.27 -26.99
CA GLY A 341 -4.07 -4.06 -26.70
C GLY A 341 -4.95 -5.26 -27.08
N ASP A 342 -4.36 -6.44 -27.25
CA ASP A 342 -5.08 -7.65 -27.65
C ASP A 342 -5.96 -8.15 -26.49
N LEU A 343 -7.26 -8.29 -26.73
CA LEU A 343 -8.13 -9.07 -25.86
C LEU A 343 -7.86 -10.56 -26.09
N LEU A 344 -7.64 -11.31 -25.02
CA LEU A 344 -7.05 -12.65 -25.08
C LEU A 344 -8.07 -13.76 -25.36
N SER A 345 -9.36 -13.40 -25.36
CA SER A 345 -10.48 -14.29 -25.61
C SER A 345 -11.57 -13.55 -26.39
N SER A 346 -12.20 -14.23 -27.33
CA SER A 346 -13.40 -13.69 -28.01
C SER A 346 -14.66 -13.88 -27.16
N ARG A 347 -14.56 -14.61 -26.04
CA ARG A 347 -15.57 -14.77 -24.98
C ARG A 347 -16.98 -15.18 -25.47
N ASN A 348 -17.01 -16.04 -26.48
CA ASN A 348 -18.27 -16.55 -27.07
C ASN A 348 -18.75 -17.88 -26.44
N TYR A 349 -18.23 -18.28 -25.28
CA TYR A 349 -18.67 -19.51 -24.62
C TYR A 349 -20.00 -19.29 -23.90
N ASN A 350 -21.05 -20.01 -24.33
CA ASN A 350 -22.41 -19.92 -23.78
C ASN A 350 -22.86 -21.25 -23.15
N GLY A 351 -21.92 -22.02 -22.59
CA GLY A 351 -22.15 -23.41 -22.17
C GLY A 351 -21.86 -24.44 -23.26
N SER A 352 -21.49 -24.01 -24.46
CA SER A 352 -20.99 -24.84 -25.55
C SER A 352 -19.78 -24.18 -26.21
N SER A 353 -18.81 -24.97 -26.64
CA SER A 353 -17.61 -24.49 -27.35
C SER A 353 -17.76 -24.71 -28.86
N LEU A 354 -17.40 -23.72 -29.65
CA LEU A 354 -17.29 -23.81 -31.10
C LEU A 354 -15.81 -23.66 -31.50
N PRO A 355 -15.08 -24.75 -31.78
CA PRO A 355 -13.64 -24.67 -32.05
C PRO A 355 -13.39 -24.02 -33.42
N LEU A 356 -13.11 -22.72 -33.41
CA LEU A 356 -12.80 -21.93 -34.60
C LEU A 356 -11.29 -21.68 -34.69
N LEU A 357 -10.73 -21.72 -35.88
CA LEU A 357 -9.30 -21.43 -36.12
C LEU A 357 -9.02 -19.93 -36.00
N SER A 358 -7.82 -19.58 -35.54
CA SER A 358 -7.34 -18.20 -35.46
C SER A 358 -5.89 -18.09 -35.91
N VAL A 359 -5.61 -17.14 -36.81
CA VAL A 359 -4.24 -16.78 -37.21
C VAL A 359 -3.47 -16.06 -36.11
N ASN A 360 -4.19 -15.48 -35.14
CA ASN A 360 -3.63 -14.72 -34.02
C ASN A 360 -3.66 -15.53 -32.69
N GLY A 361 -4.34 -16.68 -32.66
CA GLY A 361 -4.45 -17.54 -31.49
C GLY A 361 -3.14 -18.28 -31.22
N SER A 362 -2.69 -18.29 -29.96
CA SER A 362 -1.42 -18.95 -29.59
C SER A 362 -1.41 -20.45 -29.86
N ASP A 363 -2.59 -21.08 -29.78
CA ASP A 363 -2.79 -22.51 -30.01
C ASP A 363 -3.48 -22.76 -31.38
N GLY A 364 -3.49 -21.76 -32.27
CA GLY A 364 -4.12 -21.84 -33.60
C GLY A 364 -5.64 -21.74 -33.62
N VAL A 365 -6.27 -21.49 -32.47
CA VAL A 365 -7.74 -21.43 -32.30
C VAL A 365 -8.17 -20.15 -31.59
N ILE A 366 -9.44 -19.77 -31.78
CA ILE A 366 -10.10 -18.71 -31.04
C ILE A 366 -10.37 -19.22 -29.63
N GLN A 367 -9.75 -18.58 -28.64
CA GLN A 367 -10.00 -18.88 -27.24
C GLN A 367 -11.37 -18.31 -26.83
N GLN A 368 -12.29 -19.18 -26.43
CA GLN A 368 -13.66 -18.79 -26.05
C GLN A 368 -13.84 -18.65 -24.53
N THR A 369 -12.91 -19.16 -23.74
CA THR A 369 -12.90 -19.11 -22.28
C THR A 369 -11.72 -18.28 -21.75
N PRO A 370 -11.84 -17.64 -20.58
CA PRO A 370 -10.72 -16.93 -19.98
C PRO A 370 -9.55 -17.87 -19.64
N LEU A 371 -8.32 -17.41 -19.85
CA LEU A 371 -7.10 -18.17 -19.60
C LEU A 371 -6.63 -18.01 -18.15
N ILE A 372 -7.29 -18.61 -17.16
CA ILE A 372 -6.68 -18.82 -15.84
C ILE A 372 -6.56 -20.30 -15.52
N ASN A 373 -5.32 -20.71 -15.31
CA ASN A 373 -4.97 -21.99 -14.75
C ASN A 373 -5.12 -21.87 -13.23
N GLN A 374 -5.94 -22.73 -12.63
CA GLN A 374 -6.16 -22.76 -11.18
C GLN A 374 -4.86 -22.91 -10.36
N PHE A 375 -3.81 -23.46 -10.97
CA PHE A 375 -2.50 -23.63 -10.34
C PHE A 375 -1.62 -22.36 -10.38
N LEU A 376 -1.99 -21.32 -11.14
CA LEU A 376 -1.15 -20.13 -11.32
C LEU A 376 -0.88 -19.41 -9.99
N LYS A 377 -1.91 -19.17 -9.17
CA LYS A 377 -1.76 -18.50 -7.88
C LYS A 377 -0.92 -19.31 -6.89
N VAL A 378 -1.05 -20.63 -6.89
CA VAL A 378 -0.23 -21.51 -6.03
C VAL A 378 1.23 -21.43 -6.45
N LEU A 379 1.50 -21.59 -7.75
CA LEU A 379 2.86 -21.48 -8.31
C LEU A 379 3.51 -20.12 -8.00
N VAL A 380 2.75 -19.03 -8.15
CA VAL A 380 3.25 -17.67 -7.89
C VAL A 380 3.55 -17.48 -6.41
N LYS A 381 2.67 -17.92 -5.50
CA LYS A 381 2.92 -17.91 -4.05
C LYS A 381 4.21 -18.67 -3.72
N ASP A 382 4.37 -19.88 -4.24
CA ASP A 382 5.55 -20.71 -3.98
C ASP A 382 6.85 -20.04 -4.44
N CYS A 383 6.83 -19.38 -5.60
CA CYS A 383 7.99 -18.64 -6.11
C CYS A 383 8.33 -17.43 -5.22
N ILE A 384 7.32 -16.69 -4.75
CA ILE A 384 7.51 -15.54 -3.85
C ILE A 384 8.14 -16.01 -2.54
N LEU A 385 7.59 -17.06 -1.91
CA LEU A 385 8.10 -17.61 -0.66
C LEU A 385 9.50 -18.21 -0.83
N TRP A 386 9.75 -18.92 -1.93
CA TRP A 386 11.08 -19.44 -2.24
C TRP A 386 12.10 -18.30 -2.34
N LYS A 387 11.78 -17.22 -3.06
CA LYS A 387 12.69 -16.08 -3.18
C LYS A 387 12.96 -15.43 -1.84
N ASN A 388 11.92 -15.24 -1.01
CA ASN A 388 12.07 -14.67 0.32
C ASN A 388 12.99 -15.51 1.23
N ARG A 389 12.90 -16.85 1.16
CA ARG A 389 13.75 -17.76 1.95
C ARG A 389 15.21 -17.81 1.48
N ASN A 390 15.50 -17.37 0.25
CA ASN A 390 16.81 -17.48 -0.39
C ASN A 390 17.42 -16.12 -0.76
N SER A 391 16.83 -15.02 -0.29
CA SER A 391 17.39 -13.66 -0.38
C SER A 391 18.03 -13.31 0.96
#